data_AF-A0A285WZX2-F1
#
_entry.id   AF-A0A285WZX2-F1
#
_cell.length_a   1.000
_cell.length_b   1.000
_cell.length_c   1.000
_cell.angle_alpha   90.00
_cell.angle_beta   90.00
_cell.angle_gamma   90.00
#
_symmetry.space_group_name_H-M   'P 1'
#
loop_
_entity.id
_entity.type
_entity.pdbx_description
1 polymer ?
#
loop_
_entity_poly.entity_id
_entity_poly.type
_entity_poly.pdbx_seq_one_letter_code
_entity_poly.pdbx_strand_id
1 'polypeptide(L)'
;MRPIYFTLIALIFFSCRNAAEKEQEETTSEAPEPKMTASTKNYTSQKWHFSAEIPEGFEIFEGELPGESPVINFFDPEIEEEPPFAIHNDAEDAYIAVLPKGFGVDAPGGPRRSFKEWKGDLPLSFQADPESSYAYLLENGEPWAISVRFQTPPPGWNEYGSIYVFYEVNNFRAECFSSNTGEEVDMKECNPMEGDAMKFYGEVSEEKRSALNDILESLYFTDPNRERREIEELIKVEQPQENSTVSSPLKISGKARGYWFFEASAPVRLVSESGKVLAEKYISATDDWMTEDWVPFEAELEFKTKEKRGYLIFNRANASGKPEHDRVMRIPVVFN
;
A
#
# COMPACT_ATOMS: atom_id res chain seq x y z
N MET A 1 -72.43 42.27 10.48
CA MET A 1 -71.92 42.02 9.10
C MET A 1 -70.90 43.09 8.82
N ARG A 2 -69.64 42.74 8.44
CA ARG A 2 -68.41 43.57 8.23
C ARG A 2 -68.54 45.08 8.57
N PRO A 3 -67.64 45.77 9.32
CA PRO A 3 -66.15 45.80 9.16
C PRO A 3 -65.36 46.09 10.50
N ILE A 4 -64.03 45.94 10.63
CA ILE A 4 -62.79 46.69 10.26
C ILE A 4 -62.38 47.93 11.13
N TYR A 5 -61.05 47.98 11.41
CA TYR A 5 -60.07 49.09 11.65
C TYR A 5 -59.72 49.45 13.12
N PHE A 6 -58.49 49.29 13.66
CA PHE A 6 -57.10 49.77 13.38
C PHE A 6 -56.76 51.15 13.99
N THR A 7 -55.72 51.21 14.85
CA THR A 7 -54.65 52.25 15.03
C THR A 7 -54.06 52.11 16.46
N LEU A 8 -52.81 51.73 16.72
CA LEU A 8 -51.44 52.26 16.43
C LEU A 8 -50.99 53.41 17.36
N ILE A 9 -49.70 53.37 17.74
CA ILE A 9 -48.76 54.42 18.27
C ILE A 9 -48.43 54.25 19.77
N ALA A 10 -47.20 54.37 20.31
CA ALA A 10 -45.80 54.25 19.87
C ALA A 10 -44.90 54.50 21.13
N LEU A 11 -43.75 53.80 21.20
CA LEU A 11 -42.40 54.20 21.69
C LEU A 11 -42.20 54.97 23.03
N ILE A 12 -41.22 54.53 23.84
CA ILE A 12 -39.88 55.18 24.05
C ILE A 12 -38.99 54.40 25.07
N PHE A 13 -37.72 54.23 24.65
CA PHE A 13 -36.39 53.96 25.25
C PHE A 13 -36.11 53.87 26.78
N PHE A 14 -35.11 53.03 27.15
CA PHE A 14 -33.80 53.34 27.82
C PHE A 14 -33.10 51.99 28.18
N SER A 15 -31.95 51.62 27.58
CA SER A 15 -30.53 51.83 27.98
C SER A 15 -29.94 50.89 29.06
N CYS A 16 -28.68 50.50 28.83
CA CYS A 16 -27.86 49.40 29.37
C CYS A 16 -27.36 49.44 30.83
N ARG A 17 -27.08 48.24 31.41
CA ARG A 17 -25.93 47.77 32.26
C ARG A 17 -26.40 46.59 33.13
N ASN A 18 -25.69 45.50 33.44
CA ASN A 18 -24.28 45.06 33.50
C ASN A 18 -24.27 43.52 33.22
N ALA A 19 -23.33 42.95 32.45
CA ALA A 19 -22.10 42.26 32.92
C ALA A 19 -22.30 41.38 34.18
N ALA A 20 -21.90 40.11 34.26
CA ALA A 20 -21.29 39.15 33.34
C ALA A 20 -21.37 37.79 34.06
N GLU A 21 -21.82 36.73 33.39
CA GLU A 21 -21.59 35.34 33.82
C GLU A 21 -21.34 34.52 32.56
N LYS A 22 -20.15 33.91 32.49
CA LYS A 22 -19.69 33.09 31.37
C LYS A 22 -20.33 31.70 31.53
N GLU A 23 -21.27 31.35 30.67
CA GLU A 23 -21.61 29.95 30.41
C GLU A 23 -20.51 29.32 29.55
N GLN A 24 -19.96 28.21 30.04
CA GLN A 24 -19.14 27.30 29.25
C GLN A 24 -20.07 26.53 28.30
N GLU A 25 -19.94 26.75 27.00
CA GLU A 25 -20.41 25.80 26.00
C GLU A 25 -19.55 24.53 26.11
N GLU A 26 -20.15 23.45 26.62
CA GLU A 26 -19.68 22.10 26.37
C GLU A 26 -19.79 21.84 24.86
N THR A 27 -18.69 22.04 24.15
CA THR A 27 -18.50 21.46 22.83
C THR A 27 -18.32 19.96 23.02
N THR A 28 -19.42 19.22 22.90
CA THR A 28 -19.40 17.78 22.64
C THR A 28 -18.55 17.52 21.41
N SER A 29 -17.32 17.10 21.65
CA SER A 29 -16.40 16.52 20.66
C SER A 29 -17.09 15.31 20.04
N GLU A 30 -17.64 15.51 18.84
CA GLU A 30 -18.11 14.43 17.98
C GLU A 30 -16.96 13.45 17.78
N ALA A 31 -17.15 12.22 18.28
CA ALA A 31 -16.20 11.14 18.08
C ALA A 31 -16.07 10.89 16.57
N PRO A 32 -14.87 10.63 16.04
CA PRO A 32 -14.72 10.33 14.62
C PRO A 32 -15.59 9.14 14.27
N GLU A 33 -16.44 9.30 13.25
CA GLU A 33 -17.26 8.22 12.71
C GLU A 33 -16.37 7.01 12.38
N PRO A 34 -16.79 5.78 12.72
CA PRO A 34 -16.05 4.59 12.32
C PRO A 34 -16.02 4.51 10.79
N LYS A 35 -14.82 4.32 10.22
CA LYS A 35 -14.66 4.01 8.79
C LYS A 35 -15.64 2.90 8.42
N MET A 36 -16.59 3.19 7.53
CA MET A 36 -17.39 2.16 6.88
C MET A 36 -16.43 1.17 6.25
N THR A 37 -16.40 -0.06 6.75
CA THR A 37 -15.69 -1.16 6.11
C THR A 37 -16.30 -1.37 4.74
N ALA A 38 -15.57 -0.97 3.70
CA ALA A 38 -15.92 -1.27 2.32
C ALA A 38 -16.08 -2.79 2.18
N SER A 39 -17.14 -3.21 1.49
CA SER A 39 -17.42 -4.62 1.24
C SER A 39 -16.40 -5.19 0.25
N THR A 40 -15.89 -6.40 0.51
CA THR A 40 -14.85 -7.06 -0.28
C THR A 40 -15.30 -8.46 -0.73
N LYS A 41 -14.75 -8.93 -1.85
CA LYS A 41 -14.92 -10.29 -2.40
C LYS A 41 -13.60 -11.05 -2.28
N ASN A 42 -13.64 -12.27 -1.75
CA ASN A 42 -12.45 -13.11 -1.68
C ASN A 42 -12.16 -13.77 -3.02
N TYR A 43 -10.95 -13.61 -3.52
CA TYR A 43 -10.41 -14.37 -4.65
C TYR A 43 -9.40 -15.40 -4.12
N THR A 44 -9.50 -16.65 -4.60
CA THR A 44 -8.54 -17.71 -4.29
C THR A 44 -8.28 -18.55 -5.53
N SER A 45 -7.01 -18.62 -5.95
CA SER A 45 -6.58 -19.54 -7.00
C SER A 45 -5.91 -20.77 -6.40
N GLN A 46 -6.57 -21.93 -6.53
CA GLN A 46 -5.97 -23.21 -6.16
C GLN A 46 -4.86 -23.64 -7.12
N LYS A 47 -4.89 -23.14 -8.37
CA LYS A 47 -3.91 -23.45 -9.42
C LYS A 47 -2.60 -22.67 -9.21
N TRP A 48 -2.73 -21.40 -8.83
CA TRP A 48 -1.59 -20.48 -8.68
C TRP A 48 -1.24 -20.19 -7.21
N HIS A 49 -1.93 -20.86 -6.29
CA HIS A 49 -1.65 -20.89 -4.86
C HIS A 49 -1.54 -19.50 -4.22
N PHE A 50 -2.51 -18.63 -4.49
CA PHE A 50 -2.62 -17.33 -3.84
C PHE A 50 -4.07 -16.93 -3.62
N SER A 51 -4.28 -16.04 -2.66
CA SER A 51 -5.56 -15.41 -2.36
C SER A 51 -5.39 -13.91 -2.22
N ALA A 52 -6.45 -13.15 -2.44
CA ALA A 52 -6.52 -11.72 -2.19
C ALA A 52 -7.98 -11.31 -1.89
N GLU A 53 -8.17 -10.21 -1.19
CA GLU A 53 -9.47 -9.57 -1.01
C GLU A 53 -9.62 -8.46 -2.05
N ILE A 54 -10.68 -8.52 -2.84
CA ILE A 54 -10.94 -7.60 -3.95
C ILE A 54 -12.07 -6.65 -3.54
N PRO A 55 -11.82 -5.32 -3.51
CA PRO A 55 -12.86 -4.32 -3.22
C PRO A 55 -14.06 -4.46 -4.16
N GLU A 56 -15.28 -4.19 -3.69
CA GLU A 56 -16.49 -4.32 -4.52
C GLU A 56 -16.48 -3.50 -5.82
N GLY A 57 -15.74 -2.39 -5.84
CA GLY A 57 -15.56 -1.54 -7.03
C GLY A 57 -14.58 -2.10 -8.07
N PHE A 58 -13.94 -3.24 -7.81
CA PHE A 58 -13.01 -3.88 -8.74
C PHE A 58 -13.61 -5.18 -9.31
N GLU A 59 -13.26 -5.45 -10.56
CA GLU A 59 -13.61 -6.68 -11.26
C GLU A 59 -12.42 -7.65 -11.36
N ILE A 60 -12.74 -8.92 -11.60
CA ILE A 60 -11.77 -10.01 -11.69
C ILE A 60 -11.90 -10.66 -13.06
N PHE A 61 -10.77 -10.80 -13.76
CA PHE A 61 -10.66 -11.60 -14.98
C PHE A 61 -9.58 -12.67 -14.80
N GLU A 62 -9.85 -13.91 -15.20
CA GLU A 62 -8.85 -14.97 -15.31
C GLU A 62 -8.90 -15.56 -16.73
N GLY A 63 -7.76 -15.56 -17.40
CA GLY A 63 -7.67 -16.00 -18.79
C GLY A 63 -6.24 -16.14 -19.27
N GLU A 64 -6.05 -15.91 -20.57
CA GLU A 64 -4.77 -16.05 -21.24
C GLU A 64 -4.48 -14.86 -22.15
N LEU A 65 -3.24 -14.40 -22.10
CA LEU A 65 -2.65 -13.48 -23.07
C LEU A 65 -2.17 -14.25 -24.31
N PRO A 66 -1.84 -13.54 -25.41
CA PRO A 66 -1.27 -14.17 -26.60
C PRO A 66 -0.10 -15.12 -26.26
N GLY A 67 -0.11 -16.31 -26.87
CA GLY A 67 0.87 -17.35 -26.57
C GLY A 67 0.54 -18.22 -25.35
N GLU A 68 -0.74 -18.28 -24.95
CA GLU A 68 -1.23 -19.12 -23.84
C GLU A 68 -0.58 -18.75 -22.49
N SER A 69 -0.21 -17.48 -22.31
CA SER A 69 0.36 -17.02 -21.04
C SER A 69 -0.77 -16.67 -20.07
N PRO A 70 -0.85 -17.34 -18.90
CA PRO A 70 -1.93 -17.10 -17.95
C PRO A 70 -1.83 -15.71 -17.33
N VAL A 71 -2.99 -15.08 -17.17
CA VAL A 71 -3.13 -13.79 -16.51
C VAL A 71 -4.36 -13.78 -15.61
N ILE A 72 -4.22 -13.10 -14.47
CA ILE A 72 -5.33 -12.75 -13.60
C ILE A 72 -5.29 -11.24 -13.43
N ASN A 73 -6.38 -10.57 -13.81
CA ASN A 73 -6.52 -9.13 -13.63
C ASN A 73 -7.45 -8.82 -12.47
N PHE A 74 -7.05 -7.86 -11.64
CA PHE A 74 -7.94 -7.13 -10.73
C PHE A 74 -7.98 -5.70 -11.21
N PHE A 75 -9.11 -5.24 -11.72
CA PHE A 75 -9.14 -3.99 -12.48
C PHE A 75 -10.36 -3.15 -12.18
N ASP A 76 -10.21 -1.86 -12.40
CA ASP A 76 -11.30 -0.89 -12.34
C ASP A 76 -12.22 -1.05 -13.56
N PRO A 77 -13.53 -1.28 -13.38
CA PRO A 77 -14.46 -1.43 -14.50
C PRO A 77 -14.67 -0.13 -15.31
N GLU A 78 -14.10 1.00 -14.89
CA GLU A 78 -14.11 2.25 -15.66
C GLU A 78 -13.11 2.26 -16.84
N ILE A 79 -12.21 1.27 -16.93
CA ILE A 79 -11.31 1.08 -18.07
C ILE A 79 -12.13 0.85 -19.35
N GLU A 80 -11.84 1.60 -20.41
CA GLU A 80 -12.59 1.50 -21.69
C GLU A 80 -12.33 0.20 -22.45
N GLU A 81 -11.11 -0.35 -22.33
CA GLU A 81 -10.70 -1.58 -22.99
C GLU A 81 -11.13 -2.83 -22.18
N GLU A 82 -11.46 -3.91 -22.89
CA GLU A 82 -11.79 -5.19 -22.26
C GLU A 82 -10.53 -5.98 -21.90
N PRO A 83 -10.50 -6.74 -20.78
CA PRO A 83 -9.38 -7.60 -20.44
C PRO A 83 -9.16 -8.71 -21.50
N PRO A 84 -7.96 -9.31 -21.59
CA PRO A 84 -6.89 -9.29 -20.60
C PRO A 84 -5.96 -8.08 -20.65
N PHE A 85 -5.59 -7.57 -19.47
CA PHE A 85 -4.57 -6.54 -19.30
C PHE A 85 -3.20 -7.15 -18.97
N ALA A 86 -2.14 -6.60 -19.55
CA ALA A 86 -0.80 -7.18 -19.47
C ALA A 86 0.19 -6.26 -18.75
N ILE A 87 1.30 -5.91 -19.41
CA ILE A 87 2.38 -5.07 -18.89
C ILE A 87 2.47 -3.71 -19.59
N HIS A 88 1.57 -3.45 -20.55
CA HIS A 88 1.53 -2.25 -21.37
C HIS A 88 0.09 -1.80 -21.56
N ASN A 89 -0.37 -0.84 -20.76
CA ASN A 89 -1.63 -0.14 -20.98
C ASN A 89 -1.41 1.37 -20.79
N ASP A 90 -2.48 2.15 -21.00
CA ASP A 90 -2.51 3.57 -20.71
C ASP A 90 -2.21 3.82 -19.22
N ALA A 91 -1.50 4.90 -18.92
CA ALA A 91 -1.21 5.31 -17.54
C ALA A 91 -2.48 5.78 -16.81
N GLU A 92 -3.56 6.02 -17.55
CA GLU A 92 -4.88 6.36 -17.02
C GLU A 92 -5.62 5.14 -16.44
N ASP A 93 -5.16 3.91 -16.69
CA ASP A 93 -5.83 2.69 -16.22
C ASP A 93 -5.37 2.25 -14.82
N ALA A 94 -6.32 1.88 -13.95
CA ALA A 94 -6.05 1.30 -12.62
C ALA A 94 -6.29 -0.22 -12.59
N TYR A 95 -5.21 -1.01 -12.49
CA TYR A 95 -5.32 -2.47 -12.40
C TYR A 95 -4.08 -3.17 -11.82
N ILE A 96 -4.26 -4.42 -11.41
CA ILE A 96 -3.20 -5.39 -11.11
C ILE A 96 -3.23 -6.49 -12.17
N ALA A 97 -2.07 -6.83 -12.74
CA ALA A 97 -1.89 -7.99 -13.60
C ALA A 97 -0.97 -9.01 -12.91
N VAL A 98 -1.55 -10.13 -12.49
CA VAL A 98 -0.83 -11.28 -11.93
C VAL A 98 -0.47 -12.21 -13.09
N LEU A 99 0.83 -12.44 -13.30
CA LEU A 99 1.37 -13.17 -14.45
C LEU A 99 2.22 -14.36 -13.96
N PRO A 100 1.61 -15.52 -13.62
CA PRO A 100 2.32 -16.64 -13.00
C PRO A 100 3.46 -17.24 -13.84
N LYS A 101 3.39 -17.08 -15.17
CA LYS A 101 4.43 -17.55 -16.09
C LYS A 101 5.25 -16.42 -16.73
N GLY A 102 5.02 -15.18 -16.32
CA GLY A 102 5.53 -13.98 -16.98
C GLY A 102 4.86 -13.71 -18.33
N PHE A 103 5.06 -12.50 -18.85
CA PHE A 103 4.61 -12.13 -20.19
C PHE A 103 5.50 -11.02 -20.72
N GLY A 104 5.86 -11.09 -22.01
CA GLY A 104 6.72 -10.10 -22.66
C GLY A 104 8.13 -9.99 -22.06
N VAL A 105 8.93 -9.11 -22.65
CA VAL A 105 10.24 -8.69 -22.12
C VAL A 105 10.36 -7.18 -21.96
N ASP A 106 9.43 -6.45 -22.57
CA ASP A 106 9.42 -5.00 -22.57
C ASP A 106 8.69 -4.53 -21.32
N ALA A 107 9.41 -3.94 -20.38
CA ALA A 107 8.81 -3.33 -19.20
C ALA A 107 7.99 -2.08 -19.58
N PRO A 108 7.11 -1.58 -18.70
CA PRO A 108 6.57 -0.22 -18.84
C PRO A 108 7.68 0.79 -19.16
N GLY A 109 7.38 1.70 -20.07
CA GLY A 109 8.33 2.75 -20.47
C GLY A 109 8.60 3.76 -19.36
N GLY A 110 9.59 4.63 -19.59
CA GLY A 110 9.86 5.78 -18.71
C GLY A 110 10.82 5.51 -17.54
N PRO A 111 11.04 6.54 -16.69
CA PRO A 111 11.95 6.46 -15.56
C PRO A 111 11.53 5.40 -14.54
N ARG A 112 12.48 4.62 -14.05
CA ARG A 112 12.24 3.61 -13.02
C ARG A 112 13.42 3.45 -12.09
N ARG A 113 13.17 2.92 -10.90
CA ARG A 113 14.18 2.54 -9.91
C ARG A 113 13.90 1.13 -9.41
N SER A 114 14.96 0.37 -9.13
CA SER A 114 14.81 -0.87 -8.39
C SER A 114 14.24 -0.60 -6.99
N PHE A 115 13.56 -1.55 -6.37
CA PHE A 115 13.07 -1.40 -4.99
C PHE A 115 14.21 -1.09 -4.01
N LYS A 116 15.39 -1.66 -4.24
CA LYS A 116 16.62 -1.34 -3.50
C LYS A 116 16.98 0.15 -3.52
N GLU A 117 16.75 0.83 -4.65
CA GLU A 117 17.10 2.24 -4.84
C GLU A 117 15.94 3.19 -4.52
N TRP A 118 14.70 2.78 -4.77
CA TRP A 118 13.50 3.62 -4.61
C TRP A 118 13.21 3.94 -3.14
N LYS A 119 13.48 2.99 -2.22
CA LYS A 119 13.27 3.14 -0.75
C LYS A 119 11.82 3.46 -0.31
N GLY A 120 10.84 3.30 -1.21
CA GLY A 120 9.43 3.23 -0.84
C GLY A 120 9.05 1.83 -0.37
N ASP A 121 7.96 1.74 0.39
CA ASP A 121 7.35 0.49 0.84
C ASP A 121 5.99 0.33 0.18
N LEU A 122 5.69 -0.90 -0.24
CA LEU A 122 4.36 -1.31 -0.67
C LEU A 122 3.72 -2.12 0.43
N PRO A 123 2.38 -2.14 0.53
CA PRO A 123 1.71 -2.83 1.62
C PRO A 123 1.71 -4.36 1.51
N LEU A 124 2.65 -4.96 0.78
CA LEU A 124 2.73 -6.41 0.52
C LEU A 124 2.73 -7.25 1.81
N SER A 125 2.03 -8.38 1.77
CA SER A 125 2.06 -9.41 2.83
C SER A 125 3.19 -10.46 2.65
N PHE A 126 4.02 -10.26 1.63
CA PHE A 126 5.13 -11.13 1.22
C PHE A 126 6.35 -10.30 0.82
N GLN A 127 7.52 -10.92 0.75
CA GLN A 127 8.76 -10.26 0.37
C GLN A 127 8.93 -10.23 -1.15
N ALA A 128 9.06 -9.04 -1.71
CA ALA A 128 9.50 -8.83 -3.09
C ALA A 128 11.03 -8.95 -3.19
N ASP A 129 11.55 -9.38 -4.35
CA ASP A 129 12.98 -9.30 -4.64
C ASP A 129 13.36 -7.83 -4.92
N PRO A 130 14.19 -7.20 -4.06
CA PRO A 130 14.48 -5.78 -4.18
C PRO A 130 15.36 -5.42 -5.39
N GLU A 131 16.08 -6.39 -5.97
CA GLU A 131 16.97 -6.17 -7.12
C GLU A 131 16.21 -6.25 -8.45
N SER A 132 15.22 -7.16 -8.54
CA SER A 132 14.47 -7.40 -9.77
C SER A 132 13.05 -6.80 -9.77
N SER A 133 12.60 -6.23 -8.66
CA SER A 133 11.36 -5.44 -8.59
C SER A 133 11.64 -3.96 -8.84
N TYR A 134 10.70 -3.27 -9.49
CA TYR A 134 10.87 -1.89 -9.95
C TYR A 134 9.64 -1.03 -9.65
N ALA A 135 9.89 0.23 -9.31
CA ALA A 135 8.90 1.29 -9.30
C ALA A 135 9.14 2.22 -10.51
N TYR A 136 8.11 2.44 -11.30
CA TYR A 136 8.11 3.33 -12.47
C TYR A 136 7.56 4.68 -12.03
N LEU A 137 8.31 5.75 -12.25
CA LEU A 137 8.16 7.01 -11.54
C LEU A 137 7.73 8.14 -12.47
N LEU A 138 6.81 8.96 -11.97
CA LEU A 138 6.56 10.30 -12.48
C LEU A 138 7.72 11.22 -12.06
N GLU A 139 7.83 12.40 -12.68
CA GLU A 139 8.88 13.38 -12.39
C GLU A 139 8.83 13.89 -10.93
N ASN A 140 7.64 13.88 -10.31
CA ASN A 140 7.48 14.21 -8.89
C ASN A 140 8.05 13.12 -7.95
N GLY A 141 8.47 11.96 -8.48
CA GLY A 141 9.04 10.83 -7.76
C GLY A 141 8.01 9.80 -7.28
N GLU A 142 6.73 10.01 -7.56
CA GLU A 142 5.64 9.10 -7.20
C GLU A 142 5.58 7.92 -8.19
N PRO A 143 5.36 6.68 -7.69
CA PRO A 143 5.18 5.54 -8.57
C PRO A 143 3.81 5.59 -9.27
N TRP A 144 3.80 5.52 -10.61
CA TRP A 144 2.59 5.30 -11.39
C TRP A 144 2.38 3.83 -11.75
N ALA A 145 3.47 3.06 -11.80
CA ALA A 145 3.40 1.61 -11.95
C ALA A 145 4.46 0.91 -11.10
N ILE A 146 4.22 -0.35 -10.80
CA ILE A 146 5.09 -1.24 -10.04
C ILE A 146 5.20 -2.58 -10.77
N SER A 147 6.40 -3.16 -10.78
CA SER A 147 6.59 -4.58 -11.11
C SER A 147 7.23 -5.31 -9.94
N VAL A 148 6.52 -6.29 -9.38
CA VAL A 148 6.97 -7.14 -8.28
C VAL A 148 7.48 -8.47 -8.83
N ARG A 149 8.70 -8.83 -8.43
CA ARG A 149 9.36 -10.10 -8.73
C ARG A 149 9.72 -10.81 -7.43
N PHE A 150 10.04 -12.09 -7.53
CA PHE A 150 10.25 -12.97 -6.38
C PHE A 150 11.65 -13.54 -6.40
N GLN A 151 12.27 -13.66 -5.22
CA GLN A 151 13.56 -14.34 -5.09
C GLN A 151 13.41 -15.84 -5.38
N THR A 152 12.36 -16.44 -4.84
CA THR A 152 11.90 -17.79 -5.21
C THR A 152 10.47 -17.69 -5.73
N PRO A 153 10.15 -18.24 -6.91
CA PRO A 153 8.80 -18.23 -7.44
C PRO A 153 7.78 -18.88 -6.49
N PRO A 154 6.55 -18.34 -6.39
CA PRO A 154 5.48 -19.00 -5.67
C PRO A 154 5.11 -20.39 -6.22
N PRO A 155 4.38 -21.23 -5.46
CA PRO A 155 3.97 -22.54 -5.93
C PRO A 155 3.11 -22.42 -7.20
N GLY A 156 3.47 -23.20 -8.22
CA GLY A 156 2.82 -23.17 -9.54
C GLY A 156 3.37 -22.12 -10.51
N TRP A 157 4.20 -21.19 -10.06
CA TRP A 157 4.78 -20.13 -10.88
C TRP A 157 6.14 -20.54 -11.46
N ASN A 158 6.57 -19.89 -12.54
CA ASN A 158 7.94 -20.05 -13.08
C ASN A 158 8.85 -18.87 -12.68
N GLU A 159 10.12 -18.92 -13.07
CA GLU A 159 11.11 -17.88 -12.78
C GLU A 159 10.82 -16.50 -13.41
N TYR A 160 9.90 -16.44 -14.38
CA TYR A 160 9.43 -15.20 -15.01
C TYR A 160 8.14 -14.66 -14.39
N GLY A 161 7.58 -15.37 -13.41
CA GLY A 161 6.37 -14.97 -12.71
C GLY A 161 6.48 -13.58 -12.06
N SER A 162 5.46 -12.75 -12.25
CA SER A 162 5.48 -11.36 -11.80
C SER A 162 4.08 -10.85 -11.46
N ILE A 163 4.02 -9.76 -10.69
CA ILE A 163 2.81 -8.99 -10.46
C ILE A 163 3.09 -7.56 -10.93
N TYR A 164 2.25 -7.03 -11.80
CA TYR A 164 2.28 -5.63 -12.17
C TYR A 164 1.11 -4.89 -11.52
N VAL A 165 1.35 -3.64 -11.15
CA VAL A 165 0.35 -2.74 -10.58
C VAL A 165 0.44 -1.44 -11.36
N PHE A 166 -0.68 -0.95 -11.87
CA PHE A 166 -0.80 0.33 -12.56
C PHE A 166 -1.78 1.18 -11.76
N TYR A 167 -1.30 2.32 -11.29
CA TYR A 167 -2.11 3.30 -10.59
C TYR A 167 -2.58 4.34 -11.60
N GLU A 168 -3.89 4.60 -11.67
CA GLU A 168 -4.47 5.64 -12.52
C GLU A 168 -3.75 6.98 -12.32
N VAL A 169 -3.30 7.56 -13.43
CA VAL A 169 -2.66 8.88 -13.47
C VAL A 169 -3.56 9.87 -14.19
N ASN A 170 -4.11 10.82 -13.45
CA ASN A 170 -4.89 11.91 -14.01
C ASN A 170 -4.00 12.90 -14.78
N ASN A 171 -4.47 13.34 -15.94
CA ASN A 171 -3.79 14.30 -16.82
C ASN A 171 -2.36 13.83 -17.19
N PHE A 172 -2.23 12.55 -17.55
CA PHE A 172 -0.95 11.98 -17.91
C PHE A 172 -0.34 12.69 -19.12
N ARG A 173 0.95 12.97 -19.05
CA ARG A 173 1.73 13.42 -20.21
C ARG A 173 3.15 12.87 -20.16
N ALA A 174 3.64 12.49 -21.33
CA ALA A 174 5.03 12.11 -21.55
C ALA A 174 5.72 13.16 -22.40
N GLU A 175 6.87 13.63 -21.94
CA GLU A 175 7.75 14.56 -22.67
C GLU A 175 9.14 13.95 -22.81
N CYS A 176 9.85 14.34 -23.86
CA CYS A 176 11.21 13.89 -24.11
C CYS A 176 12.16 15.07 -24.24
N PHE A 177 13.33 14.97 -23.63
CA PHE A 177 14.34 16.03 -23.61
C PHE A 177 15.65 15.51 -24.20
N SER A 178 16.18 16.24 -25.18
CA SER A 178 17.43 15.91 -25.86
C SER A 178 18.59 15.85 -24.87
N SER A 179 19.37 14.77 -24.91
CA SER A 179 20.57 14.62 -24.08
C SER A 179 21.66 15.65 -24.40
N ASN A 180 21.66 16.16 -25.65
CA ASN A 180 22.66 17.07 -26.16
C ASN A 180 22.35 18.54 -25.85
N THR A 181 21.08 18.94 -25.94
CA THR A 181 20.65 20.35 -25.80
C THR A 181 19.91 20.60 -24.50
N GLY A 182 19.31 19.56 -23.89
CA GLY A 182 18.39 19.70 -22.75
C GLY A 182 17.03 20.29 -23.11
N GLU A 183 16.78 20.55 -24.40
CA GLU A 183 15.51 21.08 -24.89
C GLU A 183 14.52 19.95 -25.15
N GLU A 184 13.24 20.27 -25.04
CA GLU A 184 12.16 19.34 -25.39
C GLU A 184 12.21 19.01 -26.89
N VAL A 185 12.04 17.73 -27.22
CA VAL A 185 11.98 17.22 -28.59
C VAL A 185 10.64 16.52 -28.81
N ASP A 186 10.20 16.46 -30.08
CA ASP A 186 9.00 15.69 -30.44
C ASP A 186 9.18 14.23 -30.04
N MET A 187 8.13 13.62 -29.48
CA MET A 187 8.20 12.24 -28.99
C MET A 187 8.61 11.24 -30.09
N LYS A 188 8.32 11.53 -31.36
CA LYS A 188 8.74 10.68 -32.50
C LYS A 188 10.24 10.76 -32.77
N GLU A 189 10.89 11.83 -32.34
CA GLU A 189 12.33 12.06 -32.47
C GLU A 189 13.10 11.67 -31.21
N CYS A 190 12.39 11.32 -30.12
CA CYS A 190 12.97 10.90 -28.87
C CYS A 190 13.83 9.64 -29.04
N ASN A 191 15.11 9.72 -28.66
CA ASN A 191 16.03 8.59 -28.71
C ASN A 191 16.64 8.27 -27.33
N PRO A 192 15.93 7.49 -26.49
CA PRO A 192 16.46 7.07 -25.19
C PRO A 192 17.77 6.27 -25.28
N MET A 193 18.03 5.59 -26.41
CA MET A 193 19.27 4.83 -26.61
C MET A 193 20.49 5.75 -26.80
N GLU A 194 20.28 6.97 -27.29
CA GLU A 194 21.31 8.02 -27.39
C GLU A 194 21.30 8.97 -26.18
N GLY A 195 20.52 8.62 -25.15
CA GLY A 195 20.51 9.28 -23.85
C GLY A 195 19.40 10.31 -23.64
N ASP A 196 18.48 10.49 -24.60
CA ASP A 196 17.36 11.40 -24.40
C ASP A 196 16.52 10.99 -23.19
N ALA A 197 16.08 11.98 -22.42
CA ALA A 197 15.39 11.76 -21.16
C ALA A 197 13.88 11.82 -21.36
N MET A 198 13.21 10.67 -21.23
CA MET A 198 11.76 10.62 -21.09
C MET A 198 11.34 11.03 -19.67
N LYS A 199 10.36 11.92 -19.58
CA LYS A 199 9.79 12.39 -18.32
C LYS A 199 8.28 12.27 -18.33
N PHE A 200 7.74 11.68 -17.28
CA PHE A 200 6.31 11.44 -17.14
C PHE A 200 5.73 12.34 -16.05
N TYR A 201 4.55 12.90 -16.31
CA TYR A 201 3.89 13.82 -15.41
C TYR A 201 2.41 13.47 -15.31
N GLY A 202 1.79 13.89 -14.21
CA GLY A 202 0.40 13.67 -13.91
C GLY A 202 0.20 13.59 -12.40
N GLU A 203 -1.00 13.21 -11.98
CA GLU A 203 -1.39 13.08 -10.58
C GLU A 203 -1.97 11.68 -10.33
N VAL A 204 -1.32 10.89 -9.48
CA VAL A 204 -1.82 9.55 -9.14
C VAL A 204 -3.12 9.67 -8.36
N SER A 205 -4.13 8.90 -8.79
CA SER A 205 -5.43 8.84 -8.14
C SER A 205 -5.33 8.18 -6.75
N GLU A 206 -5.49 8.97 -5.70
CA GLU A 206 -5.43 8.50 -4.30
C GLU A 206 -6.47 7.41 -3.99
N GLU A 207 -7.68 7.55 -4.54
CA GLU A 207 -8.77 6.60 -4.35
C GLU A 207 -8.43 5.25 -4.97
N LYS A 208 -8.08 5.23 -6.26
CA LYS A 208 -7.74 3.99 -6.97
C LYS A 208 -6.46 3.38 -6.41
N ARG A 209 -5.46 4.21 -6.04
CA ARG A 209 -4.24 3.75 -5.36
C ARG A 209 -4.56 3.05 -4.04
N SER A 210 -5.43 3.63 -3.22
CA SER A 210 -5.84 3.00 -1.96
C SER A 210 -6.48 1.64 -2.21
N ALA A 211 -7.41 1.54 -3.16
CA ALA A 211 -8.08 0.29 -3.49
C ALA A 211 -7.12 -0.80 -3.98
N LEU A 212 -6.16 -0.44 -4.86
CA LEU A 212 -5.13 -1.37 -5.34
C LEU A 212 -4.18 -1.79 -4.21
N ASN A 213 -3.83 -0.87 -3.31
CA ASN A 213 -3.02 -1.16 -2.14
C ASN A 213 -3.72 -2.10 -1.16
N ASP A 214 -5.04 -2.00 -0.98
CA ASP A 214 -5.83 -2.93 -0.16
C ASP A 214 -5.78 -4.36 -0.75
N ILE A 215 -5.83 -4.49 -2.08
CA ILE A 215 -5.63 -5.79 -2.76
C ILE A 215 -4.22 -6.32 -2.48
N LEU A 216 -3.19 -5.49 -2.63
CA LEU A 216 -1.79 -5.89 -2.38
C LEU A 216 -1.51 -6.27 -0.92
N GLU A 217 -2.18 -5.60 0.02
CA GLU A 217 -2.08 -5.89 1.45
C GLU A 217 -2.70 -7.24 1.81
N SER A 218 -3.85 -7.54 1.22
CA SER A 218 -4.54 -8.80 1.42
C SER A 218 -3.97 -9.96 0.59
N LEU A 219 -3.21 -9.68 -0.47
CA LEU A 219 -2.64 -10.71 -1.34
C LEU A 219 -1.57 -11.51 -0.61
N TYR A 220 -1.80 -12.82 -0.45
CA TYR A 220 -0.82 -13.76 0.08
C TYR A 220 -0.74 -15.06 -0.72
N PHE A 221 0.40 -15.73 -0.62
CA PHE A 221 0.63 -17.04 -1.23
C PHE A 221 0.39 -18.17 -0.22
N THR A 222 -0.07 -19.31 -0.73
CA THR A 222 -0.42 -20.52 0.04
C THR A 222 0.50 -21.68 -0.30
N ASP A 223 0.76 -22.55 0.68
CA ASP A 223 1.45 -23.81 0.44
C ASP A 223 0.39 -24.90 0.14
N PRO A 224 0.46 -25.61 -1.00
CA PRO A 224 -0.47 -26.70 -1.31
C PRO A 224 -0.48 -27.83 -0.27
N ASN A 225 0.58 -27.96 0.53
CA ASN A 225 0.76 -29.05 1.48
C ASN A 225 0.55 -28.62 2.94
N ARG A 226 0.22 -27.34 3.19
CA ARG A 226 0.11 -26.80 4.55
C ARG A 226 -0.97 -25.74 4.66
N GLU A 227 -1.81 -25.91 5.67
CA GLU A 227 -2.82 -24.90 6.03
C GLU A 227 -2.17 -23.61 6.58
N ARG A 228 -2.68 -22.47 6.13
CA ARG A 228 -2.26 -21.15 6.59
C ARG A 228 -3.00 -20.83 7.89
N ARG A 229 -2.26 -20.72 9.01
CA ARG A 229 -2.80 -20.31 10.30
C ARG A 229 -3.13 -18.82 10.35
N GLU A 230 -4.02 -18.40 11.23
CA GLU A 230 -4.28 -16.98 11.51
C GLU A 230 -3.06 -16.26 12.11
N ILE A 231 -2.97 -14.93 11.97
CA ILE A 231 -1.78 -14.17 12.38
C ILE A 231 -1.65 -14.06 13.90
N GLU A 232 -2.77 -14.00 14.62
CA GLU A 232 -2.87 -13.93 16.08
C GLU A 232 -2.41 -15.22 16.76
N GLU A 233 -2.37 -16.33 16.03
CA GLU A 233 -1.80 -17.60 16.49
C GLU A 233 -0.26 -17.63 16.39
N LEU A 234 0.32 -16.72 15.60
CA LEU A 234 1.75 -16.67 15.30
C LEU A 234 2.50 -15.58 16.06
N ILE A 235 1.90 -14.41 16.23
CA ILE A 235 2.54 -13.24 16.85
C ILE A 235 1.52 -12.44 17.64
N LYS A 236 1.94 -11.93 18.80
CA LYS A 236 1.19 -11.02 19.65
C LYS A 236 2.10 -9.88 20.09
N VAL A 237 1.74 -8.67 19.73
CA VAL A 237 2.49 -7.47 20.10
C VAL A 237 1.85 -6.86 21.35
N GLU A 238 2.67 -6.61 22.36
CA GLU A 238 2.23 -6.01 23.62
C GLU A 238 2.47 -4.50 23.62
N GLN A 239 3.58 -4.05 23.02
CA GLN A 239 3.88 -2.63 22.82
C GLN A 239 4.52 -2.41 21.44
N PRO A 240 4.11 -1.37 20.68
CA PRO A 240 2.95 -0.50 20.92
C PRO A 240 1.61 -1.23 20.70
N GLN A 241 0.53 -0.71 21.31
CA GLN A 241 -0.84 -1.11 20.98
C GLN A 241 -1.30 -0.42 19.70
N GLU A 242 -2.29 -0.98 19.01
CA GLU A 242 -2.88 -0.36 17.81
C GLU A 242 -3.34 1.07 18.07
N ASN A 243 -3.05 1.95 17.11
CA ASN A 243 -3.35 3.38 17.11
C ASN A 243 -2.76 4.17 18.30
N SER A 244 -1.84 3.59 19.07
CA SER A 244 -1.18 4.31 20.15
C SER A 244 -0.24 5.40 19.62
N THR A 245 -0.10 6.48 20.40
CA THR A 245 0.86 7.55 20.12
C THR A 245 2.27 7.09 20.47
N VAL A 246 3.18 7.14 19.50
CA VAL A 246 4.57 6.72 19.63
C VAL A 246 5.54 7.88 19.45
N SER A 247 6.67 7.82 20.15
CA SER A 247 7.79 8.77 20.05
C SER A 247 9.10 8.02 19.88
N SER A 248 10.12 8.67 19.32
CA SER A 248 11.47 8.11 19.24
C SER A 248 12.22 8.30 20.57
N PRO A 249 12.90 7.27 21.11
CA PRO A 249 12.93 5.89 20.61
C PRO A 249 11.63 5.13 20.91
N LEU A 250 11.16 4.34 19.94
CA LEU A 250 10.00 3.46 20.07
C LEU A 250 10.43 2.11 20.62
N LYS A 251 9.92 1.77 21.80
CA LYS A 251 10.07 0.45 22.41
C LYS A 251 9.05 -0.53 21.85
N ILE A 252 9.52 -1.73 21.56
CA ILE A 252 8.72 -2.82 21.00
C ILE A 252 8.87 -4.04 21.90
N SER A 253 7.75 -4.67 22.25
CA SER A 253 7.74 -5.92 22.98
C SER A 253 6.55 -6.79 22.61
N GLY A 254 6.70 -8.09 22.79
CA GLY A 254 5.63 -9.05 22.59
C GLY A 254 6.15 -10.47 22.61
N LYS A 255 5.42 -11.37 21.95
CA LYS A 255 5.82 -12.76 21.77
C LYS A 255 5.40 -13.27 20.41
N ALA A 256 6.22 -14.13 19.84
CA ALA A 256 5.91 -14.82 18.59
C ALA A 256 6.26 -16.30 18.73
N ARG A 257 5.69 -17.14 17.88
CA ARG A 257 6.05 -18.55 17.81
C ARG A 257 7.53 -18.68 17.44
N GLY A 258 8.27 -19.65 17.98
CA GLY A 258 9.71 -19.75 17.76
C GLY A 258 10.14 -19.77 16.27
N TYR A 259 9.38 -20.43 15.40
CA TYR A 259 9.58 -20.41 13.94
C TYR A 259 9.22 -19.07 13.25
N TRP A 260 8.84 -18.03 14.01
CA TRP A 260 8.80 -16.65 13.52
C TRP A 260 10.22 -16.09 13.31
N PHE A 261 11.18 -16.59 14.09
CA PHE A 261 12.56 -16.11 14.12
C PHE A 261 13.47 -16.97 13.25
N PHE A 262 14.60 -16.37 12.84
CA PHE A 262 15.76 -17.04 12.30
C PHE A 262 16.99 -16.43 12.98
N GLU A 263 17.89 -17.28 13.48
CA GLU A 263 19.04 -16.83 14.29
C GLU A 263 18.64 -15.91 15.45
N ALA A 264 17.56 -16.28 16.16
CA ALA A 264 16.97 -15.52 17.27
C ALA A 264 16.47 -14.11 16.91
N SER A 265 16.30 -13.79 15.63
CA SER A 265 15.86 -12.46 15.18
C SER A 265 14.79 -12.51 14.09
N ALA A 266 14.01 -11.44 13.97
CA ALA A 266 13.07 -11.25 12.87
C ALA A 266 12.95 -9.78 12.48
N PRO A 267 12.73 -9.43 11.20
CA PRO A 267 12.69 -8.04 10.78
C PRO A 267 11.47 -7.28 11.32
N VAL A 268 11.69 -6.01 11.68
CA VAL A 268 10.65 -5.06 12.03
C VAL A 268 10.94 -3.70 11.38
N ARG A 269 9.91 -3.07 10.82
CA ARG A 269 10.05 -1.82 10.07
C ARG A 269 8.98 -0.84 10.48
N LEU A 270 9.35 0.43 10.60
CA LEU A 270 8.43 1.53 10.82
C LEU A 270 8.29 2.30 9.50
N VAL A 271 7.07 2.37 9.00
CA VAL A 271 6.74 2.98 7.71
C VAL A 271 5.69 4.07 7.95
N SER A 272 5.76 5.16 7.21
CA SER A 272 4.76 6.21 7.29
C SER A 272 3.49 5.88 6.49
N GLU A 273 2.43 6.67 6.66
CA GLU A 273 1.18 6.52 5.89
C GLU A 273 1.40 6.63 4.39
N SER A 274 2.37 7.43 3.94
CA SER A 274 2.78 7.54 2.53
C SER A 274 3.65 6.38 2.02
N GLY A 275 3.89 5.34 2.83
CA GLY A 275 4.73 4.20 2.44
C GLY A 275 6.23 4.47 2.54
N LYS A 276 6.68 5.59 3.13
CA LYS A 276 8.11 5.85 3.30
C LYS A 276 8.65 5.07 4.49
N VAL A 277 9.73 4.32 4.28
CA VAL A 277 10.45 3.65 5.37
C VAL A 277 11.14 4.69 6.28
N LEU A 278 10.74 4.72 7.56
CA LEU A 278 11.27 5.64 8.57
C LEU A 278 12.41 5.02 9.37
N ALA A 279 12.33 3.72 9.66
CA ALA A 279 13.36 2.96 10.36
C ALA A 279 13.19 1.45 10.12
N GLU A 280 14.29 0.70 10.11
CA GLU A 280 14.32 -0.76 9.98
C GLU A 280 15.28 -1.35 11.03
N LYS A 281 14.82 -2.36 11.76
CA LYS A 281 15.57 -3.09 12.80
C LYS A 281 15.14 -4.56 12.80
N TYR A 282 15.63 -5.29 13.80
CA TYR A 282 15.20 -6.64 14.11
C TYR A 282 14.62 -6.66 15.53
N ILE A 283 13.54 -7.41 15.72
CA ILE A 283 13.16 -7.92 17.04
C ILE A 283 14.06 -9.10 17.38
N SER A 284 14.50 -9.14 18.63
CA SER A 284 15.34 -10.22 19.16
C SER A 284 14.53 -11.08 20.12
N ALA A 285 14.56 -12.39 19.92
CA ALA A 285 14.04 -13.35 20.89
C ALA A 285 14.84 -13.27 22.19
N THR A 286 14.15 -13.26 23.33
CA THR A 286 14.77 -13.17 24.66
C THR A 286 14.80 -14.53 25.40
N ASP A 287 14.33 -15.59 24.74
CA ASP A 287 14.37 -16.98 25.21
C ASP A 287 14.76 -17.92 24.05
N ASP A 288 14.86 -19.23 24.30
CA ASP A 288 15.13 -20.23 23.26
C ASP A 288 14.05 -20.21 22.17
N TRP A 289 14.49 -19.92 20.95
CA TRP A 289 13.61 -19.72 19.80
C TRP A 289 13.42 -20.97 18.95
N MET A 290 14.23 -22.02 19.16
CA MET A 290 14.14 -23.27 18.40
C MET A 290 13.00 -24.16 18.91
N THR A 291 11.80 -23.59 18.98
CA THR A 291 10.58 -24.20 19.54
C THR A 291 9.34 -23.85 18.71
N GLU A 292 8.26 -24.59 18.90
CA GLU A 292 6.92 -24.25 18.40
C GLU A 292 6.12 -23.40 19.40
N ASP A 293 6.64 -23.20 20.61
CA ASP A 293 6.02 -22.42 21.66
C ASP A 293 6.16 -20.91 21.45
N TRP A 294 5.51 -20.14 22.32
CA TRP A 294 5.61 -18.69 22.35
C TRP A 294 6.94 -18.25 22.95
N VAL A 295 7.64 -17.38 22.23
CA VAL A 295 8.95 -16.85 22.57
C VAL A 295 8.85 -15.34 22.68
N PRO A 296 9.20 -14.74 23.83
CA PRO A 296 9.19 -13.29 24.01
C PRO A 296 10.23 -12.61 23.12
N PHE A 297 9.93 -11.38 22.68
CA PHE A 297 10.85 -10.57 21.88
C PHE A 297 10.84 -9.11 22.31
N GLU A 298 11.94 -8.42 22.00
CA GLU A 298 12.11 -6.99 22.24
C GLU A 298 12.86 -6.29 21.08
N ALA A 299 12.60 -5.01 20.88
CA ALA A 299 13.40 -4.11 20.05
C ALA A 299 13.25 -2.65 20.48
N GLU A 300 14.18 -1.81 19.99
CA GLU A 300 14.08 -0.36 20.08
C GLU A 300 14.39 0.27 18.70
N LEU A 301 13.50 1.14 18.25
CA LEU A 301 13.57 1.84 16.96
C LEU A 301 13.76 3.34 17.18
N GLU A 302 14.84 3.89 16.64
CA GLU A 302 15.01 5.35 16.52
C GLU A 302 14.47 5.82 15.17
N PHE A 303 13.67 6.88 15.15
CA PHE A 303 13.11 7.41 13.91
C PHE A 303 12.89 8.93 13.96
N LYS A 304 12.75 9.53 12.78
CA LYS A 304 12.40 10.93 12.61
C LYS A 304 11.39 11.06 11.49
N THR A 305 10.25 11.68 11.78
CA THR A 305 9.20 11.92 10.79
C THR A 305 8.48 13.25 11.06
N LYS A 306 7.84 13.78 10.02
CA LYS A 306 6.89 14.89 10.11
C LYS A 306 5.44 14.42 9.87
N GLU A 307 5.27 13.18 9.43
CA GLU A 307 3.97 12.57 9.18
C GLU A 307 3.29 12.25 10.52
N LYS A 308 1.96 12.09 10.47
CA LYS A 308 1.14 11.90 11.68
C LYS A 308 0.75 10.45 11.93
N ARG A 309 0.74 9.63 10.88
CA ARG A 309 0.36 8.22 10.96
C ARG A 309 1.37 7.37 10.22
N GLY A 310 1.41 6.11 10.61
CA GLY A 310 2.23 5.08 9.99
C GLY A 310 1.89 3.71 10.54
N TYR A 311 2.73 2.75 10.18
CA TYR A 311 2.55 1.35 10.51
C TYR A 311 3.86 0.78 11.03
N LEU A 312 3.76 0.04 12.13
CA LEU A 312 4.81 -0.86 12.58
C LEU A 312 4.56 -2.25 11.99
N ILE A 313 5.48 -2.70 11.16
CA ILE A 313 5.35 -3.92 10.36
C ILE A 313 6.34 -4.95 10.87
N PHE A 314 5.83 -6.10 11.30
CA PHE A 314 6.61 -7.25 11.72
C PHE A 314 6.59 -8.29 10.61
N ASN A 315 7.76 -8.69 10.13
CA ASN A 315 7.90 -9.75 9.15
C ASN A 315 8.42 -11.01 9.84
N ARG A 316 7.83 -12.16 9.52
CA ARG A 316 8.45 -13.45 9.88
C ARG A 316 9.77 -13.58 9.14
N ALA A 317 10.80 -14.06 9.83
CA ALA A 317 12.06 -14.38 9.20
C ALA A 317 11.89 -15.57 8.24
N ASN A 318 12.21 -15.36 6.96
CA ASN A 318 12.02 -16.34 5.90
C ASN A 318 13.32 -16.56 5.11
N ALA A 319 14.23 -17.36 5.67
CA ALA A 319 15.51 -17.68 5.02
C ALA A 319 15.36 -18.44 3.69
N SER A 320 14.19 -19.02 3.41
CA SER A 320 13.93 -19.71 2.14
C SER A 320 13.61 -18.79 0.97
N GLY A 321 13.24 -17.53 1.24
CA GLY A 321 12.81 -16.57 0.20
C GLY A 321 11.52 -16.96 -0.54
N LYS A 322 10.77 -17.93 0.00
CA LYS A 322 9.53 -18.46 -0.58
C LYS A 322 8.30 -17.67 -0.09
N PRO A 323 7.51 -17.06 -0.98
CA PRO A 323 6.45 -16.14 -0.54
C PRO A 323 5.29 -16.84 0.19
N GLU A 324 5.05 -18.14 -0.04
CA GLU A 324 4.05 -18.92 0.71
C GLU A 324 4.41 -19.10 2.21
N HIS A 325 5.68 -18.86 2.55
CA HIS A 325 6.19 -18.90 3.92
C HIS A 325 6.19 -17.54 4.61
N ASP A 326 5.91 -16.46 3.88
CA ASP A 326 5.88 -15.11 4.44
C ASP A 326 4.63 -14.88 5.29
N ARG A 327 4.86 -14.13 6.37
CA ARG A 327 3.84 -13.68 7.32
C ARG A 327 4.17 -12.26 7.75
N VAL A 328 3.15 -11.43 7.77
CA VAL A 328 3.24 -10.02 8.12
C VAL A 328 2.17 -9.69 9.15
N MET A 329 2.55 -8.95 10.18
CA MET A 329 1.63 -8.29 11.11
C MET A 329 1.86 -6.78 11.00
N ARG A 330 0.79 -6.01 10.75
CA ARG A 330 0.84 -4.55 10.66
C ARG A 330 0.09 -3.95 11.85
N ILE A 331 0.70 -2.98 12.52
CA ILE A 331 0.09 -2.27 13.64
C ILE A 331 0.06 -0.78 13.31
N PRO A 332 -1.11 -0.16 13.16
CA PRO A 332 -1.19 1.28 12.94
C PRO A 332 -0.70 2.02 14.19
N VAL A 333 0.05 3.11 13.99
CA VAL A 333 0.56 3.97 15.05
C VAL A 333 0.37 5.44 14.70
N VAL A 334 0.30 6.30 15.72
CA VAL A 334 0.23 7.76 15.57
C VAL A 334 1.55 8.37 16.05
N PHE A 335 2.17 9.23 15.25
CA PHE A 335 3.42 9.88 15.63
C PHE A 335 3.15 11.13 16.47
N ASN A 336 3.88 11.28 17.58
CA ASN A 336 3.83 12.46 18.46
C ASN A 336 4.34 13.73 17.77
#